data_AF-A0A7J6NZM2-F1
#
_entry.id   AF-A0A7J6NZM2-F1
#
_cell.length_a   1.000
_cell.length_b   1.000
_cell.length_c   1.000
_cell.angle_alpha   90.00
_cell.angle_beta   90.00
_cell.angle_gamma   90.00
#
_symmetry.space_group_name_H-M   'P 1'
#
loop_
_entity.id
_entity.type
_entity.pdbx_description
1 polymer ?
#
loop_
_entity_poly.entity_id
_entity_poly.type
_entity_poly.pdbx_seq_one_letter_code
_entity_poly.pdbx_strand_id
1 'polypeptide(L)'
;MATGSGIGPCLSLFIEQPSHPVKIVWSARAPLETYGSAIMATILRADPTAIIHDTQKLGRPDLVQVARNLWESGSFEAVVFISNMEATREVTQGLEENGIYAYGVTFDS
;
A
#
# COMPACT_ATOMS: atom_id res chain seq x y z
N MET A 1 1.55 -2.50 -1.39
CA MET A 1 1.06 -1.77 -0.21
C MET A 1 2.08 -0.71 0.19
N ALA A 2 1.67 0.46 0.66
CA ALA A 2 2.61 1.50 1.08
C ALA A 2 2.04 2.42 2.18
N THR A 3 2.91 3.11 2.92
CA THR A 3 2.51 4.19 3.81
C THR A 3 3.12 5.53 3.42
N GLY A 4 2.38 6.62 3.63
CA GLY A 4 2.87 7.99 3.38
C GLY A 4 3.52 8.15 2.01
N SER A 5 4.73 8.70 1.99
CA SER A 5 5.53 8.93 0.78
C SER A 5 6.08 7.65 0.15
N GLY A 6 6.05 6.51 0.85
CA GLY A 6 6.47 5.20 0.34
C GLY A 6 5.70 4.73 -0.89
N ILE A 7 4.59 5.38 -1.25
CA ILE A 7 3.90 5.14 -2.53
C ILE A 7 4.69 5.62 -3.75
N GLY A 8 5.63 6.55 -3.57
CA GLY A 8 6.38 7.22 -4.65
C GLY A 8 7.00 6.26 -5.67
N PRO A 9 7.79 5.25 -5.26
CA PRO A 9 8.36 4.26 -6.17
C PRO A 9 7.32 3.46 -6.97
N CYS A 10 6.11 3.28 -6.45
CA CYS A 10 5.04 2.58 -7.18
C CYS A 10 4.38 3.48 -8.24
N LEU A 11 4.42 4.80 -8.09
CA LEU A 11 3.77 5.72 -9.02
C LEU A 11 4.37 5.65 -10.42
N SER A 12 5.69 5.44 -10.55
CA SER A 12 6.32 5.25 -11.86
C SER A 12 5.75 4.03 -12.58
N LEU A 13 5.65 2.89 -11.90
CA LEU A 13 5.03 1.68 -12.43
C LEU A 13 3.57 1.92 -12.85
N PHE A 14 2.78 2.62 -12.03
CA PHE A 14 1.38 2.90 -12.33
C PHE A 14 1.18 3.88 -13.50
N ILE A 15 2.16 4.75 -13.75
CA ILE A 15 2.16 5.68 -14.88
C ILE A 15 2.58 4.93 -16.15
N GLU A 16 3.65 4.15 -16.09
CA GLU A 16 4.22 3.46 -17.24
C GLU A 16 3.40 2.23 -17.66
N GLN A 17 2.80 1.53 -16.69
CA GLN A 17 2.03 0.29 -16.87
C GLN A 17 0.70 0.35 -16.11
N PRO A 18 -0.25 1.23 -16.52
CA PRO A 18 -1.51 1.43 -15.80
C PRO A 18 -2.42 0.19 -15.77
N SER A 19 -2.20 -0.78 -16.64
CA SER A 19 -2.93 -2.06 -16.68
C SER A 19 -2.20 -3.22 -15.99
N HIS A 20 -1.08 -2.95 -15.32
CA HIS A 20 -0.38 -3.98 -14.57
C HIS A 20 -1.30 -4.55 -13.47
N PRO A 21 -1.46 -5.88 -13.37
CA PRO A 21 -2.41 -6.48 -12.43
C PRO A 21 -1.92 -6.29 -10.98
N VAL A 22 -2.46 -5.28 -10.30
CA VAL A 22 -2.12 -4.97 -8.90
C VAL A 22 -3.36 -4.64 -8.09
N LYS A 23 -3.22 -4.83 -6.78
CA LYS A 23 -4.17 -4.35 -5.79
C LYS A 23 -3.45 -3.40 -4.83
N ILE A 24 -3.96 -2.18 -4.73
CA ILE A 24 -3.29 -1.09 -4.01
C ILE A 24 -3.95 -0.88 -2.65
N VAL A 25 -3.11 -0.92 -1.60
CA VAL A 25 -3.44 -0.39 -0.28
C VAL A 25 -2.44 0.71 0.01
N TRP A 26 -2.94 1.92 0.28
CA TRP A 26 -2.14 3.07 0.62
C TRP A 26 -2.69 3.76 1.86
N SER A 27 -1.90 3.81 2.92
CA SER A 27 -2.27 4.46 4.19
C SER A 27 -1.44 5.73 4.39
N ALA A 28 -2.07 6.89 4.41
CA ALA A 28 -1.39 8.17 4.52
C ALA A 28 -2.19 9.16 5.36
N ARG A 29 -1.55 10.20 5.87
CA ARG A 29 -2.23 11.29 6.58
C ARG A 29 -2.80 12.25 5.54
N ALA A 30 -4.13 12.46 5.53
CA ALA A 30 -4.79 13.41 4.63
C ALA A 30 -4.30 13.27 3.16
N PRO A 31 -4.48 12.10 2.51
CA PRO A 31 -3.80 11.78 1.25
C PRO A 31 -4.13 12.76 0.13
N LEU A 32 -5.38 13.21 0.03
CA LEU A 32 -5.80 14.19 -0.98
C LEU A 32 -5.14 15.54 -0.74
N GLU A 33 -5.12 16.00 0.50
CA GLU A 33 -4.59 17.30 0.91
C GLU A 33 -3.05 17.33 0.84
N THR A 34 -2.39 16.23 1.18
CA THR A 34 -0.92 16.11 1.25
C THR A 34 -0.29 15.84 -0.12
N TYR A 35 -0.91 14.98 -0.94
CA TYR A 35 -0.30 14.50 -2.20
C TYR A 35 -1.04 15.01 -3.45
N GLY A 36 -2.24 15.56 -3.30
CA GLY A 36 -3.00 16.16 -4.39
C GLY A 36 -3.78 15.17 -5.25
N SER A 37 -4.73 15.71 -6.01
CA SER A 37 -5.65 14.95 -6.85
C SER A 37 -4.98 14.17 -7.98
N ALA A 38 -3.82 14.63 -8.47
CA ALA A 38 -3.08 13.95 -9.55
C ALA A 38 -2.53 12.58 -9.12
N ILE A 39 -2.02 12.48 -7.88
CA ILE A 39 -1.55 11.21 -7.31
C ILE A 39 -2.75 10.28 -7.05
N MET A 40 -3.83 10.81 -6.47
CA MET A 40 -5.08 10.06 -6.27
C MET A 40 -5.61 9.48 -7.59
N ALA A 41 -5.65 10.30 -8.66
CA ALA A 41 -6.10 9.87 -9.98
C ALA A 41 -5.18 8.81 -10.61
N THR A 42 -3.87 8.87 -10.35
CA THR A 42 -2.92 7.86 -10.83
C THR A 42 -3.14 6.53 -10.13
N ILE A 43 -3.33 6.53 -8.80
CA ILE A 43 -3.62 5.32 -8.03
C ILE A 43 -4.94 4.71 -8.48
N LEU A 44 -6.02 5.50 -8.57
CA LEU A 44 -7.34 5.01 -8.95
C LEU A 44 -7.44 4.58 -10.42
N ARG A 45 -6.54 5.08 -11.28
CA ARG A 45 -6.43 4.57 -12.65
C ARG A 45 -5.78 3.18 -12.70
N ALA A 46 -4.79 2.92 -11.84
CA ALA A 46 -4.11 1.63 -11.77
C ALA A 46 -4.92 0.57 -11.00
N ASP A 47 -5.62 0.96 -9.93
CA ASP A 47 -6.58 0.13 -9.21
C ASP A 47 -7.82 0.98 -8.87
N PRO A 48 -8.91 0.88 -9.66
CA PRO A 48 -10.17 1.60 -9.42
C PRO A 48 -10.82 1.30 -8.07
N THR A 49 -10.42 0.20 -7.43
CA THR A 49 -10.93 -0.25 -6.14
C THR A 49 -9.90 -0.08 -5.03
N ALA A 50 -8.84 0.71 -5.24
CA ALA A 50 -7.73 0.89 -4.31
C ALA A 50 -8.23 1.26 -2.90
N ILE A 51 -7.63 0.65 -1.89
CA ILE A 51 -7.88 0.99 -0.49
C ILE A 51 -6.98 2.17 -0.15
N ILE A 52 -7.57 3.38 -0.13
CA ILE A 52 -6.87 4.60 0.28
C ILE A 52 -7.34 4.98 1.69
N HIS A 53 -6.47 4.77 2.68
CA HIS A 53 -6.79 4.96 4.09
C HIS A 53 -6.26 6.32 4.58
N ASP A 54 -7.17 7.22 4.92
CA ASP A 54 -6.85 8.52 5.51
C ASP A 54 -6.66 8.40 7.03
N THR A 55 -5.41 8.35 7.47
CA THR A 55 -5.07 8.21 8.89
C THR A 55 -5.41 9.43 9.74
N GLN A 56 -5.63 10.60 9.14
CA GLN A 56 -6.09 11.78 9.89
C GLN A 56 -7.54 11.62 10.32
N LYS A 57 -8.37 10.96 9.48
CA LYS A 57 -9.81 10.79 9.71
C LYS A 57 -10.13 9.48 10.41
N LEU A 58 -9.39 8.42 10.10
CA LEU A 58 -9.72 7.03 10.51
C LEU A 58 -8.73 6.45 11.52
N GLY A 59 -7.68 7.19 11.91
CA GLY A 59 -6.58 6.67 12.72
C GLY A 59 -5.66 5.72 11.92
N ARG A 60 -4.64 5.16 12.58
CA ARG A 60 -3.74 4.18 11.93
C ARG A 60 -4.44 2.82 11.80
N PRO A 61 -4.50 2.20 10.61
CA PRO A 61 -5.10 0.89 10.45
C PRO A 61 -4.13 -0.21 10.90
N ASP A 62 -4.66 -1.37 11.26
CA ASP A 62 -3.90 -2.61 11.31
C ASP A 62 -3.63 -3.08 9.87
N LEU A 63 -2.44 -2.79 9.37
CA LEU A 63 -2.07 -3.09 7.99
C LEU A 63 -1.91 -4.59 7.75
N VAL A 64 -1.54 -5.37 8.77
CA VAL A 64 -1.47 -6.83 8.67
C VAL A 64 -2.87 -7.39 8.47
N GLN A 65 -3.84 -6.97 9.28
CA GLN A 65 -5.22 -7.42 9.14
C GLN A 65 -5.85 -6.98 7.81
N VAL A 66 -5.58 -5.75 7.36
CA VAL A 66 -6.07 -5.27 6.05
C VAL A 66 -5.53 -6.14 4.92
N ALA A 67 -4.23 -6.43 4.93
CA ALA A 67 -3.59 -7.27 3.92
C ALA A 67 -4.11 -8.71 3.95
N ARG A 68 -4.31 -9.30 5.14
CA ARG A 68 -4.87 -10.65 5.31
C ARG A 68 -6.28 -10.77 4.77
N ASN A 69 -7.17 -9.84 5.13
CA ASN A 69 -8.54 -9.83 4.63
C ASN A 69 -8.57 -9.76 3.10
N LEU A 70 -7.70 -8.93 2.53
CA LEU A 70 -7.58 -8.82 1.10
C LEU A 70 -7.05 -10.12 0.49
N TRP A 71 -5.99 -10.68 1.05
CA TRP A 71 -5.38 -11.95 0.62
C TRP A 71 -6.38 -13.10 0.59
N GLU A 72 -7.20 -13.24 1.63
CA GLU A 72 -8.26 -14.25 1.75
C GLU A 72 -9.41 -14.04 0.74
N SER A 73 -9.63 -12.80 0.29
CA SER A 73 -10.70 -12.46 -0.65
C SER A 73 -10.35 -12.67 -2.13
N GLY A 74 -9.08 -12.98 -2.44
CA GLY A 74 -8.60 -13.03 -3.81
C GLY A 74 -7.47 -14.02 -4.02
N SER A 75 -6.76 -13.87 -5.13
CA SER A 75 -5.57 -14.65 -5.45
C SER A 75 -4.43 -13.71 -5.75
N PHE A 76 -3.42 -13.74 -4.89
CA PHE A 76 -2.25 -12.87 -4.95
C PHE A 76 -0.99 -13.74 -4.87
N GLU A 77 0.06 -13.30 -5.55
CA GLU A 77 1.34 -14.01 -5.56
C GLU A 77 2.25 -13.56 -4.42
N ALA A 78 2.20 -12.28 -4.07
CA ALA A 78 2.99 -11.68 -3.00
C ALA A 78 2.43 -10.31 -2.56
N VAL A 79 2.90 -9.84 -1.40
CA VAL A 79 2.74 -8.46 -0.94
C VAL A 79 4.08 -7.75 -1.01
N VAL A 80 4.17 -6.68 -1.80
CA VAL A 80 5.28 -5.72 -1.69
C VAL A 80 4.85 -4.60 -0.75
N PHE A 81 5.63 -4.33 0.30
CA PHE A 81 5.34 -3.29 1.29
C PHE A 81 6.45 -2.24 1.34
N ILE A 82 6.09 -0.97 1.15
CA ILE A 82 7.05 0.15 1.13
C ILE A 82 6.73 1.15 2.24
N SER A 83 7.65 1.32 3.17
CA SER A 83 7.50 2.18 4.36
C SER A 83 8.85 2.46 5.02
N ASN A 84 8.81 3.12 6.19
CA ASN A 84 9.97 3.20 7.09
C ASN A 84 10.34 1.83 7.68
N MET A 85 11.53 1.72 8.26
CA MET A 85 12.08 0.46 8.77
C MET A 85 11.17 -0.25 9.79
N GLU A 86 10.61 0.49 10.75
CA GLU A 86 9.79 -0.05 11.83
C GLU A 86 8.52 -0.70 11.28
N ALA A 87 7.73 0.06 10.52
CA ALA A 87 6.51 -0.43 9.91
C ALA A 87 6.78 -1.55 8.90
N THR A 88 7.88 -1.44 8.14
CA THR A 88 8.26 -2.48 7.17
C THR A 88 8.47 -3.81 7.87
N ARG A 89 9.26 -3.82 8.95
CA ARG A 89 9.50 -5.03 9.73
C ARG A 89 8.22 -5.59 10.35
N GLU A 90 7.42 -4.74 10.99
CA GLU A 90 6.17 -5.14 11.64
C GLU A 90 5.22 -5.81 10.64
N VAL A 91 4.99 -5.16 9.50
CA VAL A 91 4.03 -5.64 8.51
C VAL A 91 4.55 -6.89 7.79
N THR A 92 5.81 -6.92 7.35
CA THR A 92 6.30 -8.11 6.63
C THR A 92 6.35 -9.32 7.53
N GLN A 93 6.85 -9.17 8.76
CA GLN A 93 6.88 -10.27 9.73
C GLN A 93 5.47 -10.77 10.05
N GLY A 94 4.53 -9.85 10.33
CA GLY A 94 3.15 -10.22 10.61
C GLY A 94 2.47 -10.95 9.43
N LEU A 95 2.81 -10.62 8.19
CA LEU A 95 2.29 -11.32 7.02
C LEU A 95 2.93 -12.70 6.82
N GLU A 96 4.24 -12.80 6.97
CA GLU A 96 4.98 -14.07 6.87
C GLU A 96 4.53 -15.08 7.93
N GLU A 97 4.27 -14.63 9.16
CA GLU A 97 3.70 -15.45 10.24
C GLU A 97 2.30 -15.99 9.90
N ASN A 98 1.59 -15.36 8.96
CA ASN A 98 0.29 -15.81 8.43
C ASN A 98 0.40 -16.55 7.09
N GLY A 99 1.61 -16.95 6.68
CA GLY A 99 1.85 -17.70 5.46
C GLY A 99 1.75 -16.87 4.18
N ILE A 100 1.80 -15.53 4.28
CA ILE A 100 1.76 -14.61 3.14
C ILE A 100 3.19 -14.22 2.77
N TYR A 101 3.56 -14.41 1.50
CA TYR A 101 4.85 -13.94 0.99
C TYR A 101 4.90 -12.42 0.96
N ALA A 102 5.73 -11.82 1.81
CA ALA A 102 5.84 -10.38 1.94
C ALA A 102 7.28 -9.89 1.72
N TYR A 103 7.43 -8.86 0.88
CA TYR A 103 8.72 -8.26 0.57
C TYR A 103 8.72 -6.80 1.01
N GLY A 104 9.53 -6.50 2.02
CA GLY A 104 9.70 -5.17 2.56
C GLY A 104 10.74 -4.37 1.81
N VAL A 105 10.39 -3.16 1.39
CA VAL A 105 11.34 -2.17 0.89
C VAL A 105 11.34 -1.00 1.87
N THR A 106 12.46 -0.85 2.57
CA THR A 106 12.65 0.30 3.45
C THR A 106 12.99 1.52 2.61
N PHE A 107 12.22 2.59 2.79
CA PHE A 107 12.49 3.90 2.24
C PHE A 107 12.56 4.90 3.38
N ASP A 108 13.77 5.31 3.73
CA ASP A 108 13.99 6.28 4.80
C ASP A 108 13.78 7.68 4.22
N SER A 109 12.67 8.33 4.61
CA SER A 109 12.38 9.74 4.38
C SER A 109 12.46 10.54 5.66
#